data_AF-A0A453MB71-F1
#
_entry.id   AF-A0A453MB71-F1
#
_cell.length_a   1.000
_cell.length_b   1.000
_cell.length_c   1.000
_cell.angle_alpha   90.00
_cell.angle_beta   90.00
_cell.angle_gamma   90.00
#
_symmetry.space_group_name_H-M   'P 1'
#
loop_
_entity.id
_entity.type
_entity.pdbx_description
1 polymer ?
#
loop_
_entity_poly.entity_id
_entity_poly.type
_entity_poly.pdbx_seq_one_letter_code
_entity_poly.pdbx_strand_id
1 'polypeptide(L)'
;LRIVDLARFAVSEHKNRTNALLEFEKVVKLKQQVVAGMMYYITIQVNEGGAKKMYEAKVWEQPWMDFKKLMEFRPAEGASASA
;
A
#
# COMPACT_ATOMS: atom_id res chain seq x y z
N LEU A 1 1.74 -9.16 -11.56
CA LEU A 1 3.14 -8.86 -11.20
C LEU A 1 3.28 -7.40 -10.77
N ARG A 2 3.13 -6.41 -11.66
CA ARG A 2 3.27 -4.96 -11.35
C ARG A 2 2.58 -4.43 -10.09
N ILE A 3 1.34 -4.81 -9.81
CA ILE A 3 0.59 -4.30 -8.64
C ILE A 3 1.16 -4.80 -7.31
N VAL A 4 1.68 -6.04 -7.31
CA VAL A 4 2.34 -6.60 -6.12
C VAL A 4 3.62 -5.82 -5.84
N ASP A 5 4.32 -5.36 -6.87
CA ASP A 5 5.52 -4.54 -6.71
C ASP A 5 5.20 -3.14 -6.16
N LEU A 6 4.09 -2.52 -6.60
CA LEU A 6 3.59 -1.26 -6.02
C LEU A 6 3.16 -1.43 -4.55
N ALA A 7 2.53 -2.56 -4.22
CA ALA A 7 2.14 -2.88 -2.85
C ALA A 7 3.35 -3.09 -1.95
N ARG A 8 4.36 -3.85 -2.40
CA ARG A 8 5.63 -4.04 -1.70
C ARG A 8 6.37 -2.72 -1.52
N PHE A 9 6.44 -1.92 -2.57
CA PHE A 9 7.00 -0.57 -2.50
C PHE A 9 6.32 0.27 -1.41
N ALA A 10 4.99 0.28 -1.35
CA ALA A 10 4.26 1.03 -0.32
C ALA A 10 4.58 0.56 1.11
N VAL A 11 4.65 -0.76 1.33
CA VAL A 11 5.02 -1.33 2.65
C VAL A 11 6.46 -0.99 3.01
N SER A 12 7.41 -1.16 2.09
CA SER A 12 8.83 -0.85 2.31
C SER A 12 9.05 0.63 2.60
N GLU A 13 8.41 1.53 1.85
CA GLU A 13 8.48 2.97 2.10
C GLU A 13 7.93 3.35 3.47
N HIS A 14 6.81 2.76 3.89
CA HIS A 14 6.26 3.01 5.22
C HIS A 14 7.19 2.47 6.32
N LYS A 15 7.65 1.22 6.18
CA LYS A 15 8.59 0.56 7.11
C LYS A 15 9.85 1.39 7.32
N ASN A 16 10.43 1.94 6.25
CA ASN A 16 11.62 2.78 6.33
C ASN A 16 11.37 4.12 7.05
N ARG A 17 10.16 4.68 6.98
CA ARG A 17 9.82 5.96 7.63
C ARG A 17 9.45 5.82 9.10
N THR A 18 8.82 4.71 9.48
CA THR A 18 8.27 4.52 10.83
C THR A 18 9.01 3.49 11.68
N ASN A 19 9.98 2.78 11.10
CA ASN A 19 10.62 1.60 11.71
C ASN A 19 9.60 0.52 12.13
N ALA A 20 8.43 0.47 11.49
CA ALA A 20 7.39 -0.50 11.79
C ALA A 20 7.76 -1.91 11.30
N LEU A 21 7.37 -2.93 12.05
CA LEU A 21 7.55 -4.35 11.69
C LEU A 21 6.38 -4.83 10.83
N LEU A 22 6.28 -4.27 9.62
CA LEU A 22 5.27 -4.67 8.63
C LEU A 22 5.82 -5.70 7.65
N GLU A 23 5.09 -6.79 7.47
CA GLU A 23 5.36 -7.80 6.45
C GLU A 23 4.20 -7.88 5.47
N PHE A 24 4.48 -7.70 4.18
CA PHE A 24 3.45 -7.78 3.13
C PHE A 24 2.93 -9.21 2.98
N GLU A 25 1.61 -9.43 3.10
CA GLU A 25 0.99 -10.72 2.80
C GLU A 25 0.36 -10.73 1.41
N LYS A 26 -0.61 -9.84 1.15
CA LYS A 26 -1.35 -9.82 -0.13
C LYS A 26 -2.02 -8.48 -0.42
N VAL A 27 -2.37 -8.28 -1.69
CA VAL A 27 -3.29 -7.22 -2.12
C VAL A 27 -4.72 -7.73 -1.96
N VAL A 28 -5.57 -6.93 -1.31
CA VAL A 28 -6.99 -7.24 -1.07
C VAL A 28 -7.88 -6.51 -2.07
N LYS A 29 -7.60 -5.23 -2.32
CA LYS A 29 -8.34 -4.41 -3.29
C LYS A 29 -7.39 -3.53 -4.06
N LEU A 30 -7.75 -3.24 -5.30
CA LEU A 30 -7.04 -2.34 -6.18
C LEU A 30 -8.04 -1.46 -6.92
N LYS A 31 -7.80 -0.16 -6.90
CA LYS A 31 -8.42 0.79 -7.81
C LYS A 31 -7.34 1.62 -8.49
N GLN A 32 -7.56 1.89 -9.77
CA GLN A 32 -6.67 2.71 -10.59
C GLN A 32 -7.42 3.97 -11.01
N GLN A 33 -6.71 5.08 -11.08
CA GLN A 33 -7.25 6.34 -11.55
C GLN A 33 -6.20 7.07 -12.39
N VAL A 34 -6.60 7.49 -13.58
CA VAL A 34 -5.78 8.37 -14.42
C VAL A 34 -5.82 9.77 -13.82
N VAL A 35 -4.64 10.34 -13.62
CA VAL A 35 -4.41 11.72 -13.19
C VAL A 35 -3.33 12.30 -14.11
N ALA A 36 -2.47 13.20 -13.64
CA ALA A 36 -1.18 13.47 -14.27
C ALA A 36 -0.24 12.24 -14.11
N GLY A 37 -0.61 11.07 -14.61
CA GLY A 37 0.00 9.78 -14.30
C GLY A 37 -1.05 8.73 -13.95
N MET A 38 -0.63 7.71 -13.22
CA MET A 38 -1.52 6.70 -12.65
C MET A 38 -1.48 6.78 -11.13
N MET A 39 -2.65 6.97 -10.52
CA MET A 39 -2.84 6.83 -9.08
C MET A 39 -3.40 5.44 -8.79
N TYR A 40 -2.72 4.71 -7.92
CA TYR A 40 -3.13 3.38 -7.46
C TYR A 40 -3.58 3.48 -6.00
N TYR A 41 -4.82 3.09 -5.75
CA TYR A 41 -5.38 2.92 -4.41
C TYR A 41 -5.37 1.43 -4.11
N ILE A 42 -4.53 1.01 -3.18
CA ILE A 42 -4.26 -0.39 -2.91
C ILE A 42 -4.63 -0.67 -1.46
N THR A 43 -5.61 -1.54 -1.23
CA THR A 43 -5.82 -2.11 0.10
C THR A 43 -4.93 -3.34 0.21
N ILE A 44 -4.02 -3.34 1.17
CA ILE A 44 -3.05 -4.40 1.41
C ILE A 44 -3.31 -5.04 2.77
N GLN A 45 -3.12 -6.35 2.86
CA GLN A 45 -3.06 -7.07 4.11
C GLN A 45 -1.58 -7.27 4.46
N VAL A 46 -1.25 -6.93 5.70
CA VAL A 46 0.10 -7.05 6.25
C VAL A 46 0.05 -7.80 7.59
N ASN A 47 1.14 -8.45 7.93
CA ASN A 47 1.40 -8.92 9.27
C ASN A 47 2.17 -7.83 10.03
N GLU A 48 1.62 -7.38 11.15
CA GLU A 48 2.29 -6.45 12.06
C GLU A 48 2.46 -7.13 13.42
N GLY A 49 3.67 -7.62 13.69
CA GLY A 49 4.00 -8.26 14.98
C GLY A 49 3.14 -9.50 15.30
N GLY A 50 2.77 -10.29 14.28
CA GLY A 50 1.92 -11.48 14.42
C GLY A 50 0.42 -11.23 14.18
N ALA A 51 -0.01 -9.96 14.12
CA ALA A 51 -1.41 -9.61 13.88
C ALA A 51 -1.65 -9.25 12.40
N LYS A 52 -2.70 -9.82 11.80
CA LYS A 52 -3.12 -9.45 10.45
C LYS A 52 -3.88 -8.13 10.49
N LYS A 53 -3.35 -7.12 9.80
CA LYS A 53 -3.96 -5.80 9.66
C LYS A 53 -4.12 -5.44 8.20
N MET A 54 -5.05 -4.53 7.92
CA MET A 54 -5.25 -3.98 6.58
C MET A 54 -4.89 -2.51 6.56
N TYR A 55 -4.22 -2.11 5.49
CA TYR A 55 -3.85 -0.73 5.23
C TYR A 55 -4.30 -0.33 3.83
N GLU A 56 -4.62 0.95 3.68
CA GLU A 56 -4.82 1.58 2.39
C GLU A 56 -3.57 2.39 2.04
N ALA A 57 -3.01 2.09 0.87
CA ALA A 57 -1.89 2.78 0.28
C ALA A 57 -2.32 3.54 -0.97
N LYS A 58 -1.82 4.76 -1.13
CA LYS A 58 -1.94 5.55 -2.36
C LYS A 58 -0.56 5.69 -2.99
N VAL A 59 -0.38 5.13 -4.18
CA VAL A 59 0.89 5.21 -4.93
C VAL A 59 0.66 5.97 -6.22
N TRP A 60 1.43 7.02 -6.44
CA TRP A 60 1.41 7.78 -7.69
C TRP A 60 2.62 7.40 -8.54
N GLU A 61 2.36 7.09 -9.81
CA GLU A 61 3.36 6.68 -10.78
C GLU A 61 3.23 7.51 -12.06
N GLN A 62 4.35 7.95 -12.62
CA GLN A 62 4.43 8.56 -13.95
C GLN A 62 5.49 7.80 -14.74
N PRO A 63 5.09 6.81 -15.57
CA PRO A 63 6.04 5.93 -16.25
C PRO A 63 7.02 6.67 -17.16
N TRP A 64 6.58 7.78 -17.77
CA TRP A 64 7.40 8.59 -18.68
C TRP A 64 8.49 9.43 -17.97
N MET A 65 8.47 9.51 -16.64
CA MET A 65 9.49 10.20 -15.83
C MET A 65 10.25 9.24 -14.91
N ASP A 66 10.00 7.93 -15.02
CA ASP A 66 10.44 6.92 -14.04
C ASP A 66 10.14 7.33 -12.58
N PHE A 67 9.00 8.01 -12.40
CA PHE A 67 8.61 8.56 -11.11
C PHE A 67 7.62 7.63 -10.42
N LYS A 68 7.85 7.36 -9.13
CA LYS A 68 6.96 6.60 -8.26
C LYS A 68 7.07 7.12 -6.83
N LYS A 69 5.94 7.39 -6.18
CA LYS A 69 5.92 7.94 -4.83
C LYS A 69 4.73 7.44 -4.00
N LEU A 70 5.01 7.07 -2.75
CA LEU A 70 3.98 6.77 -1.75
C LEU A 70 3.37 8.09 -1.26
N MET A 71 2.10 8.31 -1.58
CA MET A 71 1.32 9.49 -1.19
C MET A 71 0.72 9.33 0.19
N GLU A 72 0.17 8.16 0.49
CA GLU A 72 -0.52 7.88 1.73
C GLU A 72 -0.36 6.42 2.11
N PHE A 73 -0.31 6.15 3.40
CA PHE A 73 -0.35 4.81 3.98
C PHE A 73 -1.04 4.90 5.33
N ARG A 74 -2.27 4.38 5.42
CA ARG A 74 -3.10 4.48 6.62
C ARG A 74 -3.83 3.16 6.91
N PRO A 75 -4.24 2.88 8.16
CA PRO A 75 -5.10 1.74 8.45
C PRO A 75 -6.37 1.78 7.60
N ALA A 76 -6.81 0.62 7.11
CA ALA A 76 -8.04 0.52 6.34
C ALA A 76 -9.25 0.68 7.27
N GLU A 77 -10.22 1.51 6.87
CA GLU A 77 -11.47 1.68 7.59
C GLU A 77 -12.26 0.36 7.56
N GLY A 78 -12.66 -0.14 8.73
CA GLY A 78 -13.30 -1.47 8.89
C GLY A 78 -12.37 -2.60 9.33
N ALA A 79 -11.09 -2.34 9.65
CA ALA A 79 -10.17 -3.31 10.27
C ALA A 79 -10.36 -3.49 11.79
N SER A 80 -11.48 -3.04 12.35
CA SER A 80 -11.99 -3.60 13.60
C SER A 80 -12.68 -4.89 13.23
N ALA A 81 -11.98 -6.02 13.41
CA ALA A 81 -12.63 -7.32 13.39
C ALA A 81 -13.87 -7.23 14.29
N SER A 82 -15.04 -7.44 13.70
CA SER A 82 -16.26 -7.67 14.45
C SER A 82 -15.98 -8.85 15.38
N ALA A 83 -15.95 -8.58 16.68
CA ALA A 83 -16.03 -9.59 17.72
C ALA A 83 -17.43 -10.20 17.74
#